data_AF-A0A6A5DZQ8-F1
#
_entry.id   AF-A0A6A5DZQ8-F1
#
_cell.length_a   1.000
_cell.length_b   1.000
_cell.length_c   1.000
_cell.angle_alpha   90.00
_cell.angle_beta   90.00
_cell.angle_gamma   90.00
#
_symmetry.space_group_name_H-M   'P 1'
#
loop_
_entity.id
_entity.type
_entity.pdbx_description
1 polymer ?
#
loop_
_entity_poly.entity_id
_entity_poly.type
_entity_poly.pdbx_seq_one_letter_code
_entity_poly.pdbx_strand_id
1 'polypeptide(L)'
;MTKEEFTKMKQELEAEYLAIFKKTVAMHEVFLCRVAAHPVLRKDLNFHVFLEYNQDDVDDFFEHEKTFLLEYHNRVKDASAKSDRMIRSHKNAADDINRIASSLYTLGTQDSTELCKFFLKVSELFEKTRKIEARVAADEDLKLADLLKYYLRESQAAKVRQQGSCSTSHCVPLLKHCLEKDSQQ
;
A
#
# COMPACT_ATOMS: atom_id res chain seq x y z
N MET A 1 -39.27 -3.02 -13.81
CA MET A 1 -38.25 -3.56 -14.71
C MET A 1 -38.27 -5.06 -14.62
N THR A 2 -38.69 -5.73 -15.69
CA THR A 2 -38.76 -7.19 -15.76
C THR A 2 -37.37 -7.78 -16.00
N LYS A 3 -37.18 -9.08 -15.68
CA LYS A 3 -35.91 -9.77 -15.96
C LYS A 3 -35.55 -9.77 -17.44
N GLU A 4 -36.55 -9.79 -18.32
CA GLU A 4 -36.37 -9.70 -19.77
C GLU A 4 -35.91 -8.32 -20.21
N GLU A 5 -36.53 -7.25 -19.69
CA GLU A 5 -36.11 -5.86 -19.96
C GLU A 5 -34.66 -5.60 -19.55
N PHE A 6 -34.26 -6.10 -18.38
CA PHE A 6 -32.87 -5.97 -17.91
C PHE A 6 -31.88 -6.73 -18.78
N THR A 7 -32.24 -7.94 -19.22
CA THR A 7 -31.39 -8.76 -20.09
C THR A 7 -31.21 -8.11 -21.46
N LYS A 8 -32.30 -7.56 -22.01
CA LYS A 8 -32.27 -6.85 -23.30
C LYS A 8 -31.43 -5.58 -23.24
N MET A 9 -31.60 -4.77 -22.20
CA MET A 9 -30.80 -3.55 -21.99
C MET A 9 -29.31 -3.86 -21.81
N LYS A 10 -28.98 -4.95 -21.10
CA LYS A 10 -27.58 -5.42 -20.98
C LYS A 10 -27.00 -5.80 -22.34
N GLN A 11 -27.74 -6.55 -23.16
CA GLN A 11 -27.28 -6.97 -24.49
C GLN A 11 -27.10 -5.78 -25.44
N GLU A 12 -28.01 -4.80 -25.39
CA GLU A 12 -27.90 -3.56 -26.18
C GLU A 12 -26.65 -2.76 -25.80
N LEU A 13 -26.37 -2.63 -24.50
CA LEU A 13 -25.18 -1.94 -24.01
C LEU A 13 -23.87 -2.66 -24.42
N GLU A 14 -23.85 -3.99 -24.33
CA GLU A 14 -22.71 -4.80 -24.76
C GLU A 14 -22.48 -4.68 -26.27
N ALA A 15 -23.55 -4.67 -27.07
CA ALA A 15 -23.46 -4.50 -28.52
C ALA A 15 -22.95 -3.10 -28.91
N GLU A 16 -23.43 -2.05 -28.23
CA GLU A 16 -22.97 -0.68 -28.45
C GLU A 16 -21.51 -0.50 -28.06
N TYR A 17 -21.09 -1.04 -26.91
CA TYR A 17 -19.70 -1.05 -26.49
C TYR A 17 -18.82 -1.75 -27.52
N LEU A 18 -19.23 -2.94 -27.99
CA LEU A 18 -18.48 -3.70 -28.98
C LEU A 18 -18.35 -2.96 -30.32
N ALA A 19 -19.39 -2.24 -30.75
CA ALA A 19 -19.37 -1.43 -31.96
C ALA A 19 -18.37 -0.26 -31.85
N ILE A 20 -18.37 0.46 -30.72
CA ILE A 20 -17.42 1.55 -30.45
C ILE A 20 -15.99 1.00 -30.36
N PHE A 21 -15.82 -0.14 -29.68
CA PHE A 21 -14.54 -0.82 -29.56
C PHE A 21 -13.97 -1.18 -30.93
N LYS A 22 -14.74 -1.86 -31.78
CA LYS A 22 -14.30 -2.22 -33.15
C LYS A 22 -13.93 -1.01 -34.00
N LYS A 23 -14.72 0.06 -33.94
CA LYS A 23 -14.39 1.32 -34.64
C LYS A 23 -13.05 1.89 -34.15
N THR A 24 -12.82 1.82 -32.84
CA THR A 24 -11.58 2.31 -32.21
C THR A 24 -10.40 1.45 -32.63
N VAL A 25 -10.52 0.12 -32.62
CA VAL A 25 -9.49 -0.82 -33.08
C VAL A 25 -9.10 -0.51 -34.52
N ALA A 26 -10.06 -0.40 -35.44
CA ALA A 26 -9.80 -0.10 -36.85
C ALA A 26 -9.09 1.26 -37.04
N MET A 27 -9.42 2.27 -36.24
CA MET A 27 -8.70 3.55 -36.28
C MET A 27 -7.24 3.41 -35.82
N HIS A 28 -7.00 2.64 -34.75
CA HIS A 28 -5.64 2.38 -34.25
C HIS A 28 -4.82 1.53 -35.21
N GLU A 29 -5.43 0.54 -35.85
CA GLU A 29 -4.80 -0.28 -36.89
C GLU A 29 -4.22 0.58 -38.01
N VAL A 30 -5.07 1.42 -38.61
CA VAL A 30 -4.66 2.31 -39.71
C VAL A 30 -3.56 3.27 -39.25
N PHE A 31 -3.63 3.76 -38.01
CA PHE A 31 -2.59 4.60 -37.44
C PHE A 31 -1.26 3.85 -37.31
N LEU A 32 -1.25 2.66 -36.72
CA LEU A 32 -0.04 1.85 -36.53
C LEU A 32 0.58 1.43 -37.86
N CYS A 33 -0.23 1.03 -38.86
CA CYS A 33 0.25 0.74 -40.22
C CYS A 33 0.97 1.95 -40.84
N ARG A 34 0.43 3.17 -40.66
CA ARG A 34 1.07 4.40 -41.16
C ARG A 34 2.38 4.70 -40.44
N VAL A 35 2.44 4.53 -39.13
CA VAL A 35 3.67 4.75 -38.34
C VAL A 35 4.74 3.72 -38.74
N ALA A 36 4.37 2.45 -38.92
CA ALA A 36 5.27 1.38 -39.37
C ALA A 36 5.79 1.59 -40.81
N ALA A 37 5.02 2.24 -41.68
CA ALA A 37 5.46 2.60 -43.02
C ALA A 37 6.35 3.86 -43.06
N HIS A 38 6.41 4.64 -41.98
CA HIS A 38 7.13 5.91 -41.95
C HIS A 38 8.66 5.70 -41.83
N PRO A 39 9.49 6.29 -42.70
CA PRO A 39 10.93 5.98 -42.79
C PRO A 39 11.75 6.32 -41.53
N VAL A 40 11.26 7.26 -40.70
CA VAL A 40 11.89 7.65 -39.44
C VAL A 40 11.24 6.97 -38.24
N LEU A 41 9.91 6.96 -38.17
CA LEU A 41 9.19 6.55 -36.95
C LEU A 41 9.16 5.03 -36.79
N ARG A 42 9.24 4.29 -37.90
CA ARG A 42 9.33 2.83 -37.86
C ARG A 42 10.59 2.31 -37.17
N LYS A 43 11.61 3.15 -36.97
CA LYS A 43 12.88 2.81 -36.31
C LYS A 43 12.92 3.25 -34.85
N ASP A 44 11.84 3.87 -34.36
CA ASP A 44 11.78 4.35 -32.99
C ASP A 44 11.76 3.16 -32.02
N LEU A 45 12.61 3.23 -30.98
CA LEU A 45 12.77 2.15 -30.01
C LEU A 45 11.46 1.92 -29.23
N ASN A 46 10.74 2.97 -28.86
CA ASN A 46 9.48 2.84 -28.13
C ASN A 46 8.39 2.26 -29.03
N PHE A 47 8.39 2.60 -30.32
CA PHE A 47 7.47 2.00 -31.28
C PHE A 47 7.75 0.50 -31.50
N HIS A 48 9.03 0.11 -31.57
CA HIS A 48 9.42 -1.30 -31.62
C HIS A 48 9.00 -2.06 -30.35
N VAL A 49 9.31 -1.53 -29.16
CA VAL A 49 8.92 -2.13 -27.87
C VAL A 49 7.40 -2.23 -27.72
N PHE A 50 6.66 -1.24 -28.22
CA PHE A 50 5.19 -1.26 -28.21
C PHE A 50 4.62 -2.38 -29.09
N LEU A 51 5.25 -2.70 -30.23
CA LEU A 51 4.80 -3.74 -31.17
C LEU A 51 5.32 -5.15 -30.81
N GLU A 52 6.55 -5.24 -30.32
CA GLU A 52 7.19 -6.47 -29.83
C GLU A 52 6.74 -6.87 -28.42
N TYR A 53 5.62 -6.30 -27.96
CA TYR A 53 4.98 -6.66 -26.70
C TYR A 53 4.66 -8.17 -26.68
N ASN A 54 5.55 -8.94 -26.05
CA ASN A 54 5.34 -10.33 -25.67
C ASN A 54 4.65 -10.32 -24.31
N GLN A 55 3.40 -10.77 -24.32
CA GLN A 55 2.52 -10.69 -23.17
C GLN A 55 3.06 -11.50 -21.97
N ASP A 56 3.72 -12.63 -22.23
CA ASP A 56 4.18 -13.56 -21.20
C ASP A 56 5.37 -13.01 -20.37
N ASP A 57 6.39 -12.41 -20.99
CA ASP A 57 7.58 -11.86 -20.30
C ASP A 57 7.23 -10.66 -19.40
N VAL A 58 6.22 -9.90 -19.83
CA VAL A 58 5.72 -8.73 -19.13
C VAL A 58 4.77 -9.15 -18.00
N ASP A 59 3.90 -10.13 -18.23
CA ASP A 59 2.99 -10.65 -17.22
C ASP A 59 3.75 -11.31 -16.05
N ASP A 60 4.83 -12.05 -16.29
CA ASP A 60 5.68 -12.62 -15.23
C ASP A 60 6.41 -11.54 -14.42
N PHE A 61 6.94 -10.50 -15.09
CA PHE A 61 7.56 -9.36 -14.40
C PHE A 61 6.54 -8.58 -13.55
N PHE A 62 5.35 -8.30 -14.09
CA PHE A 62 4.30 -7.58 -13.36
C PHE A 62 3.71 -8.40 -12.21
N GLU A 63 3.53 -9.71 -12.36
CA GLU A 63 3.08 -10.59 -11.27
C GLU A 63 4.15 -10.73 -10.18
N HIS A 64 5.43 -10.77 -10.54
CA HIS A 64 6.52 -10.72 -9.56
C HIS A 64 6.52 -9.40 -8.78
N GLU A 65 6.46 -8.27 -9.48
CA GLU A 65 6.45 -6.93 -8.87
C GLU A 65 5.20 -6.71 -7.99
N LYS A 66 4.05 -7.26 -8.41
CA LYS A 66 2.80 -7.26 -7.63
C LYS A 66 2.92 -8.10 -6.35
N THR A 67 3.54 -9.26 -6.46
CA THR A 67 3.80 -10.12 -5.29
C THR A 67 4.73 -9.41 -4.32
N PHE A 68 5.81 -8.81 -4.82
CA PHE A 68 6.73 -8.01 -4.02
C PHE A 68 6.02 -6.84 -3.33
N LEU A 69 5.22 -6.05 -4.05
CA LEU A 69 4.52 -4.90 -3.47
C LEU A 69 3.51 -5.31 -2.40
N LEU A 70 2.78 -6.41 -2.61
CA LEU A 70 1.87 -6.98 -1.62
C LEU A 70 2.60 -7.43 -0.36
N GLU A 71 3.72 -8.13 -0.51
CA GLU A 71 4.54 -8.59 0.61
C GLU A 71 5.14 -7.40 1.36
N TYR A 72 5.72 -6.44 0.65
CA TYR A 72 6.25 -5.20 1.21
C TYR A 72 5.18 -4.46 2.03
N HIS A 73 3.99 -4.25 1.47
CA HIS A 73 2.88 -3.62 2.17
C HIS A 73 2.51 -4.37 3.46
N ASN A 74 2.42 -5.71 3.40
CA ASN A 74 2.09 -6.52 4.58
C ASN A 74 3.18 -6.40 5.66
N ARG A 75 4.46 -6.41 5.28
CA ARG A 75 5.58 -6.23 6.22
C ARG A 75 5.55 -4.86 6.89
N VAL A 76 5.28 -3.80 6.13
CA VAL A 76 5.15 -2.43 6.67
C VAL A 76 3.93 -2.31 7.59
N LYS A 77 2.79 -2.92 7.21
CA LYS A 77 1.58 -2.97 8.03
C LYS A 77 1.83 -3.68 9.36
N ASP A 78 2.49 -4.82 9.34
CA ASP A 78 2.83 -5.59 10.53
C ASP A 78 3.80 -4.83 11.43
N ALA A 79 4.81 -4.18 10.84
CA ALA A 79 5.75 -3.32 11.56
C ALA A 79 5.03 -2.14 12.23
N SER A 80 4.12 -1.46 11.51
CA SER A 80 3.30 -0.38 12.07
C SER A 80 2.48 -0.87 13.27
N ALA A 81 1.83 -2.04 13.15
CA ALA A 81 1.05 -2.62 14.25
C ALA A 81 1.92 -3.03 15.45
N LYS A 82 3.17 -3.45 15.23
CA LYS A 82 4.15 -3.71 16.29
C LYS A 82 4.53 -2.41 17.00
N SER A 83 4.76 -1.32 16.26
CA SER A 83 5.04 0.01 16.83
C SER A 83 3.91 0.49 17.74
N ASP A 84 2.65 0.31 17.33
CA ASP A 84 1.51 0.68 18.18
C ASP A 84 1.43 -0.14 19.48
N ARG A 85 1.84 -1.42 19.45
CA ARG A 85 1.91 -2.26 20.65
C ARG A 85 3.00 -1.79 21.60
N MET A 86 4.16 -1.42 21.06
CA MET A 86 5.29 -0.88 21.82
C MET A 86 4.91 0.41 22.54
N ILE A 87 4.27 1.37 21.87
CA ILE A 87 3.76 2.61 22.49
C ILE A 87 2.81 2.32 23.65
N ARG A 88 1.91 1.34 23.50
CA ARG A 88 1.03 0.90 24.60
C ARG A 88 1.81 0.29 25.75
N SER A 89 2.86 -0.47 25.46
CA SER A 89 3.73 -1.07 26.48
C SER A 89 4.44 0.00 27.31
N HIS A 90 5.02 1.02 26.68
CA HIS A 90 5.63 2.14 27.39
C HIS A 90 4.65 2.87 28.30
N LYS A 91 3.41 3.10 27.81
CA LYS A 91 2.36 3.72 28.63
C LYS A 91 2.05 2.87 29.86
N ASN A 92 1.86 1.56 29.69
CA ASN A 92 1.58 0.66 30.81
C ASN A 92 2.75 0.63 31.81
N ALA A 93 3.99 0.57 31.32
CA ALA A 93 5.19 0.60 32.17
C ALA A 93 5.28 1.90 32.98
N ALA A 94 5.01 3.05 32.36
CA ALA A 94 4.98 4.34 33.04
C ALA A 94 3.88 4.41 34.12
N ASP A 95 2.70 3.84 33.83
CA ASP A 95 1.59 3.75 34.79
C ASP A 95 1.94 2.85 35.99
N ASP A 96 2.59 1.71 35.75
CA ASP A 96 3.05 0.80 36.82
C ASP A 96 4.16 1.43 37.67
N ILE A 97 5.13 2.11 37.05
CA ILE A 97 6.15 2.90 37.75
C ILE A 97 5.49 3.96 38.64
N ASN A 98 4.49 4.68 38.12
CA ASN A 98 3.78 5.71 38.87
C ASN A 98 3.04 5.15 40.09
N ARG A 99 2.41 3.97 39.93
CA ARG A 99 1.75 3.25 41.03
C ARG A 99 2.73 2.87 42.12
N ILE A 100 3.87 2.26 41.76
CA ILE A 100 4.92 1.88 42.71
C ILE A 100 5.49 3.12 43.41
N ALA A 101 5.79 4.18 42.67
CA ALA A 101 6.28 5.45 43.24
C ALA A 101 5.31 6.00 44.29
N SER A 102 4.02 6.05 43.96
CA SER A 102 2.96 6.56 44.85
C SER A 102 2.79 5.71 46.10
N SER A 103 2.83 4.38 45.97
CA SER A 103 2.76 3.46 47.12
C SER A 103 3.97 3.64 48.05
N LEU A 104 5.18 3.72 47.49
CA LEU A 104 6.40 3.93 48.28
C LEU A 104 6.43 5.30 48.95
N TYR A 105 5.95 6.35 48.26
CA TYR A 105 5.82 7.68 48.83
C TYR A 105 4.89 7.65 50.04
N THR A 106 3.72 7.00 49.91
CA THR A 106 2.73 6.88 50.99
C THR A 106 3.34 6.19 52.23
N LEU A 107 4.02 5.05 52.04
CA LEU A 107 4.73 4.34 53.12
C LEU A 107 5.86 5.19 53.74
N GLY A 108 6.58 5.94 52.91
CA GLY A 108 7.64 6.84 53.35
C GLY A 108 7.15 8.04 54.17
N THR A 109 5.87 8.39 54.09
CA THR A 109 5.29 9.51 54.86
C THR A 109 4.62 9.10 56.17
N GLN A 110 4.57 7.79 56.50
CA GLN A 110 3.88 7.32 57.70
C GLN A 110 4.59 7.72 59.00
N ASP A 111 5.92 7.56 59.07
CA ASP A 111 6.73 7.83 60.24
C ASP A 111 8.10 8.44 59.86
N SER A 112 8.87 8.92 60.85
CA SER A 112 10.19 9.57 60.63
C SER A 112 11.39 8.61 60.69
N THR A 113 11.16 7.30 60.50
CA THR A 113 12.23 6.30 60.56
C THR A 113 13.21 6.42 59.39
N GLU A 114 14.44 5.91 59.56
CA GLU A 114 15.41 5.82 58.46
C GLU A 114 14.89 4.97 57.28
N LEU A 115 14.05 3.96 57.56
CA LEU A 115 13.40 3.16 56.54
C LEU A 115 12.38 3.97 55.74
N CYS A 116 11.58 4.82 56.39
CA CYS A 116 10.65 5.73 55.72
C CYS A 116 11.40 6.74 54.83
N LYS A 117 12.51 7.32 55.30
CA LYS A 117 13.39 8.18 54.48
C LYS A 117 13.96 7.45 53.26
N PHE A 118 14.31 6.17 53.41
CA PHE A 118 14.73 5.33 52.29
C PHE A 118 13.61 5.17 51.25
N PHE A 119 12.37 4.87 51.68
CA PHE A 119 11.23 4.76 50.76
C PHE A 119 10.95 6.05 49.99
N LEU A 120 11.06 7.22 50.64
CA LEU A 120 10.94 8.51 49.95
C LEU A 120 12.02 8.71 48.87
N LYS A 121 13.25 8.25 49.13
CA LYS A 121 14.33 8.32 48.15
C LYS A 121 14.08 7.37 46.97
N VAL A 122 13.57 6.17 47.24
CA VAL A 122 13.21 5.20 46.19
C VAL A 122 12.02 5.70 45.36
N SER A 123 11.00 6.32 45.96
CA SER A 123 9.88 6.89 45.20
C SER A 123 10.33 8.04 44.27
N GLU A 124 11.25 8.89 44.72
CA GLU A 124 11.85 9.93 43.88
C GLU A 124 12.64 9.33 42.69
N LEU A 125 13.31 8.20 42.89
CA LEU A 125 13.98 7.47 41.81
C LEU A 125 12.98 6.92 40.79
N PHE A 126 11.87 6.32 41.22
CA PHE A 126 10.82 5.86 40.30
C PHE A 126 10.20 7.01 39.50
N GLU A 127 9.99 8.19 40.09
CA GLU A 127 9.53 9.36 39.34
C GLU A 127 10.54 9.79 38.26
N LYS A 128 11.84 9.71 38.55
CA LYS A 128 12.89 9.97 37.53
C LYS A 128 12.86 8.91 36.44
N THR A 129 12.71 7.63 36.80
CA THR A 129 12.58 6.52 35.84
C THR A 129 11.36 6.71 34.94
N ARG A 130 10.20 7.11 35.48
CA ARG A 130 8.98 7.41 34.71
C ARG A 130 9.21 8.49 33.65
N LYS A 131 9.95 9.55 33.99
CA LYS A 131 10.27 10.63 33.06
C LYS A 131 11.18 10.16 31.93
N ILE A 132 12.12 9.25 32.21
CA ILE A 132 12.98 8.64 31.19
C ILE A 132 12.14 7.75 30.27
N GLU A 133 11.29 6.91 30.85
CA GLU A 133 10.36 6.03 30.11
C GLU A 133 9.47 6.82 29.14
N ALA A 134 8.89 7.93 29.61
CA ALA A 134 8.07 8.81 28.78
C ALA A 134 8.86 9.45 27.62
N ARG A 135 10.14 9.76 27.83
CA ARG A 135 11.02 10.28 26.76
C ARG A 135 11.34 9.22 25.72
N VAL A 136 11.67 8.00 26.15
CA VAL A 136 11.91 6.86 25.25
C VAL A 136 10.67 6.62 24.38
N ALA A 137 9.49 6.56 24.99
CA ALA A 137 8.23 6.39 24.27
C ALA A 137 7.99 7.48 23.21
N ALA A 138 8.27 8.74 23.55
CA ALA A 138 8.11 9.87 22.64
C ALA A 138 9.13 9.84 21.48
N ASP A 139 10.40 9.50 21.77
CA ASP A 139 11.43 9.34 20.75
C ASP A 139 11.07 8.24 19.75
N GLU A 140 10.53 7.12 20.23
CA GLU A 140 10.14 6.00 19.40
C GLU A 140 8.87 6.27 18.57
N ASP A 141 7.85 6.91 19.14
CA ASP A 141 6.64 7.29 18.40
C ASP A 141 6.99 8.24 17.25
N LEU A 142 7.80 9.28 17.55
CA LEU A 142 8.16 10.30 16.57
C LEU A 142 9.08 9.77 15.45
N LYS A 143 10.02 8.87 15.76
CA LYS A 143 11.04 8.41 14.78
C LYS A 143 10.58 7.17 14.02
N LEU A 144 9.93 6.23 14.69
CA LEU A 144 9.64 4.92 14.11
C LEU A 144 8.17 4.82 13.68
N ALA A 145 7.23 5.18 14.55
CA ALA A 145 5.80 5.01 14.24
C ALA A 145 5.38 5.93 13.09
N ASP A 146 5.79 7.19 13.10
CA ASP A 146 5.47 8.15 12.03
C ASP A 146 6.05 7.73 10.67
N LEU A 147 7.29 7.22 10.66
CA LEU A 147 7.93 6.71 9.46
C LEU A 147 7.17 5.48 8.89
N LEU A 148 6.81 4.53 9.75
CA LEU A 148 6.04 3.35 9.35
C LEU A 148 4.65 3.72 8.82
N LYS A 149 3.96 4.67 9.47
CA LYS A 149 2.66 5.18 9.00
C LYS A 149 2.76 5.88 7.65
N TYR A 150 3.85 6.61 7.40
CA TYR A 150 4.14 7.20 6.09
C TYR A 150 4.27 6.12 5.02
N TYR A 151 5.16 5.13 5.20
CA TYR A 151 5.33 4.05 4.22
C TYR A 151 4.10 3.16 4.07
N LEU A 152 3.29 3.00 5.12
CA LEU A 152 2.04 2.27 5.04
C LEU A 152 1.05 2.96 4.09
N ARG A 153 0.95 4.30 4.15
CA ARG A 153 0.12 5.07 3.22
C ARG A 153 0.65 4.99 1.79
N GLU A 154 1.95 5.15 1.60
CA GLU A 154 2.56 5.06 0.26
C GLU A 154 2.38 3.68 -0.36
N SER A 155 2.63 2.61 0.40
CA SER A 155 2.43 1.23 -0.08
C SER A 155 0.96 0.91 -0.38
N GLN A 156 0.03 1.46 0.40
CA GLN A 156 -1.41 1.33 0.13
C GLN A 156 -1.79 2.04 -1.18
N ALA A 157 -1.28 3.25 -1.41
CA ALA A 157 -1.52 3.98 -2.66
C ALA A 157 -0.92 3.25 -3.88
N ALA A 158 0.28 2.68 -3.74
CA ALA A 158 0.92 1.88 -4.77
C ALA A 158 0.08 0.64 -5.13
N LYS A 159 -0.44 -0.10 -4.13
CA LYS A 159 -1.34 -1.25 -4.37
C LYS A 159 -2.59 -0.87 -5.17
N VAL A 160 -3.19 0.28 -4.88
CA VAL A 160 -4.39 0.76 -5.59
C VAL A 160 -4.06 1.15 -7.04
N ARG A 161 -2.92 1.82 -7.28
CA ARG A 161 -2.47 2.16 -8.63
C ARG A 161 -2.16 0.91 -9.47
N GLN A 162 -1.54 -0.10 -8.88
CA GLN A 162 -1.23 -1.35 -9.58
C GLN A 162 -2.48 -2.13 -10.01
N GLN A 163 -3.58 -2.04 -9.25
CA GLN A 163 -4.87 -2.58 -9.66
C GLN A 163 -5.44 -1.89 -10.91
N GLY A 164 -5.25 -0.56 -11.04
CA GLY A 164 -5.68 0.20 -12.22
C GLY A 164 -4.85 -0.07 -13.48
N SER A 165 -3.53 -0.29 -13.34
CA SER A 165 -2.65 -0.60 -14.48
C SER A 165 -2.91 -2.00 -15.05
N CYS A 166 -3.26 -2.99 -14.22
CA CYS A 166 -3.63 -4.33 -14.67
C CYS A 166 -4.89 -4.30 -15.56
N SER A 167 -5.86 -3.42 -15.27
CA SER A 167 -7.04 -3.22 -16.12
C SER A 167 -6.69 -2.64 -17.50
N THR A 168 -5.58 -1.90 -17.60
CA THR A 168 -5.13 -1.27 -18.85
C THR A 168 -4.27 -2.24 -19.68
N SER A 169 -3.45 -3.09 -19.04
CA SER A 169 -2.69 -4.14 -19.74
C SER A 169 -3.61 -5.19 -20.36
N HIS A 170 -4.78 -5.47 -19.78
CA HIS A 170 -5.78 -6.38 -20.38
C HIS A 170 -6.45 -5.82 -21.65
N CYS A 171 -6.43 -4.50 -21.88
CA CYS A 171 -7.03 -3.89 -23.06
C CYS A 171 -6.15 -4.01 -24.32
N VAL A 172 -4.83 -4.12 -24.16
CA VAL A 172 -3.87 -4.19 -25.29
C VAL A 172 -3.92 -5.53 -26.03
N PRO A 173 -4.01 -6.71 -25.36
CA PRO A 173 -4.21 -8.02 -25.98
C PRO A 173 -5.54 -8.15 -26.71
N LEU A 174 -6.62 -7.55 -26.16
CA LEU A 174 -7.93 -7.52 -26.81
C LEU A 174 -7.87 -6.72 -28.12
N LEU A 175 -7.08 -5.64 -28.17
CA LEU A 175 -6.81 -4.90 -29.40
C LEU A 175 -6.03 -5.77 -30.40
N LYS A 176 -4.95 -6.44 -29.96
CA LYS A 176 -4.07 -7.28 -30.79
C LYS A 176 -4.79 -8.50 -31.38
N HIS A 177 -5.59 -9.21 -30.57
CA HIS A 177 -6.38 -10.36 -31.02
C HIS A 177 -7.52 -9.96 -31.98
N CYS A 178 -8.06 -8.73 -31.85
CA CYS A 178 -9.00 -8.20 -32.86
C CYS A 178 -8.29 -7.88 -34.19
N LEU A 179 -7.07 -7.33 -34.15
CA LEU A 179 -6.25 -7.07 -35.34
C LEU A 179 -5.84 -8.36 -36.07
N GLU A 180 -5.49 -9.40 -35.33
CA GLU A 180 -5.08 -10.69 -35.91
C GLU A 180 -6.25 -11.47 -36.54
N LYS A 181 -7.47 -11.31 -36.01
CA LYS A 181 -8.67 -11.96 -36.57
C LYS A 181 -9.17 -11.32 -37.86
N ASP A 182 -9.02 -10.01 -38.02
CA ASP A 182 -9.45 -9.30 -39.23
C ASP A 182 -8.43 -9.42 -40.38
N SER A 183 -7.19 -9.86 -40.12
CA SER A 183 -6.17 -10.13 -41.14
C SER A 183 -6.30 -11.49 -41.85
N GLN A 184 -7.22 -12.36 -41.42
CA GLN A 184 -7.45 -13.70 -42.01
C GLN A 184 -8.72 -13.79 -42.87
N GLN A 185 -9.30 -12.66 -43.27
CA GLN A 185 -10.52 -12.61 -44.11
C GLN A 185 -10.31 -11.83 -45.39
#